data_AF-A0A3M2W3L4-F1
#
_entry.id   AF-A0A3M2W3L4-F1
#
_cell.length_a   1.000
_cell.length_b   1.000
_cell.length_c   1.000
_cell.angle_alpha   90.00
_cell.angle_beta   90.00
_cell.angle_gamma   90.00
#
_symmetry.space_group_name_H-M   'P 1'
#
loop_
_entity.id
_entity.type
_entity.pdbx_description
1 polymer ?
#
loop_
_entity_poly.entity_id
_entity_poly.type
_entity_poly.pdbx_seq_one_letter_code
_entity_poly.pdbx_strand_id
1 'polypeptide(L)'
;MSRTGARDRARRQLTETLTLLTQAVSLLCKSRVVLKRSRSADAAECLAMIESFCSCPLPTHPEQHPDNLAVDQFATAMKTKLAEGRTKGLDNWNKPWVKDEQLAELFVKNISKGNPGNFVDIANFAMMLHQRGADPLELTLADNKSHVEPYFKPPKDGIKLATPSAKAKANDARYRYMRERNVNAISKGSVLTGKTPDNVVVNLDDLDGAFDIALAEAVKQ
;
A
#
# COMPACT_ATOMS: atom_id res chain seq x y z
N MET A 1 -17.44 -21.71 11.29
CA MET A 1 -17.03 -22.08 9.92
C MET A 1 -16.15 -20.98 9.34
N SER A 2 -14.96 -21.28 8.83
CA SER A 2 -14.03 -20.25 8.33
C SER A 2 -14.57 -19.57 7.05
N ARG A 3 -14.54 -18.23 7.01
CA ARG A 3 -14.98 -17.40 5.86
C ARG A 3 -14.33 -17.81 4.53
N THR A 4 -13.11 -18.33 4.58
CA THR A 4 -12.36 -18.80 3.39
C THR A 4 -12.99 -20.05 2.75
N GLY A 5 -13.48 -21.00 3.57
CA GLY A 5 -14.09 -22.24 3.07
C GLY A 5 -15.47 -22.04 2.43
N ALA A 6 -16.20 -21.00 2.82
CA ALA A 6 -17.45 -20.62 2.15
C ALA A 6 -17.17 -20.00 0.77
N ARG A 7 -16.16 -19.12 0.68
CA ARG A 7 -15.75 -18.49 -0.58
C ARG A 7 -15.25 -19.51 -1.61
N ASP A 8 -14.42 -20.45 -1.19
CA ASP A 8 -13.83 -21.43 -2.12
C ASP A 8 -14.89 -22.41 -2.64
N ARG A 9 -15.89 -22.76 -1.83
CA ARG A 9 -17.06 -23.52 -2.29
C ARG A 9 -17.89 -22.75 -3.31
N ALA A 10 -18.18 -21.48 -3.05
CA ALA A 10 -18.91 -20.63 -3.99
C ALA A 10 -18.17 -20.50 -5.34
N ARG A 11 -16.83 -20.37 -5.31
CA ARG A 11 -16.01 -20.32 -6.53
C ARG A 11 -16.08 -21.62 -7.33
N ARG A 12 -16.00 -22.79 -6.66
CA ARG A 12 -16.14 -24.08 -7.35
C ARG A 12 -17.52 -24.24 -7.98
N GLN A 13 -18.58 -23.94 -7.22
CA GLN A 13 -19.96 -23.99 -7.74
C GLN A 13 -20.17 -23.07 -8.94
N LEU A 14 -19.59 -21.86 -8.91
CA LEU A 14 -19.64 -20.94 -10.04
C LEU A 14 -18.93 -21.51 -11.27
N THR A 15 -17.73 -22.07 -11.11
CA THR A 15 -16.98 -22.70 -12.21
C THR A 15 -17.73 -23.88 -12.82
N GLU A 16 -18.31 -24.74 -11.97
CA GLU A 16 -19.13 -25.88 -12.41
C GLU A 16 -20.37 -25.41 -13.19
N THR A 17 -21.04 -24.38 -12.68
CA THR A 17 -22.21 -23.76 -13.33
C THR A 17 -21.84 -23.15 -14.68
N LEU A 18 -20.75 -22.40 -14.76
CA LEU A 18 -20.26 -21.82 -16.02
C LEU A 18 -19.89 -22.91 -17.04
N THR A 19 -19.33 -24.02 -16.57
CA THR A 19 -18.99 -25.16 -17.44
C THR A 19 -20.26 -25.78 -18.03
N LEU A 20 -21.28 -26.03 -17.20
CA LEU A 20 -22.57 -26.55 -17.66
C LEU A 20 -23.27 -25.60 -18.65
N LEU A 21 -23.27 -24.30 -18.36
CA LEU A 21 -23.83 -23.29 -19.26
C LEU A 21 -23.09 -23.25 -20.60
N THR A 22 -21.76 -23.38 -20.60
CA THR A 22 -20.95 -23.44 -21.83
C THR A 22 -21.31 -24.66 -22.67
N GLN A 23 -21.49 -25.83 -22.04
CA GLN A 23 -21.93 -27.04 -22.72
C GLN A 23 -23.35 -26.90 -23.29
N ALA A 24 -24.27 -26.31 -22.52
CA ALA A 24 -25.64 -26.04 -22.95
C ALA A 24 -25.68 -25.11 -24.18
N VAL A 25 -24.89 -24.03 -24.19
CA VAL A 25 -24.78 -23.13 -25.35
C VAL A 25 -24.23 -23.88 -26.57
N SER A 26 -23.22 -24.73 -26.41
CA SER A 26 -22.69 -25.55 -27.51
C SER A 26 -23.74 -26.49 -28.10
N LEU A 27 -24.54 -27.14 -27.24
CA LEU A 27 -25.64 -28.01 -27.66
C LEU A 27 -26.73 -27.23 -28.39
N LEU A 28 -27.13 -26.07 -27.87
CA LEU A 28 -28.11 -25.18 -28.49
C LEU A 28 -27.63 -24.70 -29.87
N CYS A 29 -26.37 -24.29 -30.00
CA CYS A 29 -25.79 -23.89 -31.28
C CYS A 29 -25.83 -25.02 -32.32
N LYS A 30 -25.49 -26.26 -31.91
CA LYS A 30 -25.57 -27.43 -32.81
C LYS A 30 -27.02 -27.73 -33.20
N SER A 31 -27.95 -27.66 -32.24
CA SER A 31 -29.38 -27.87 -32.50
C SER A 31 -29.95 -26.84 -33.48
N ARG A 32 -29.52 -25.57 -33.37
CA ARG A 32 -29.92 -24.47 -34.28
C ARG A 32 -29.53 -24.76 -35.73
N VAL A 33 -28.34 -25.32 -35.96
CA VAL A 33 -27.88 -25.70 -37.32
C VAL A 33 -28.75 -26.81 -37.91
N VAL A 34 -29.14 -27.80 -37.09
CA VAL A 34 -29.99 -28.92 -37.51
C VAL A 34 -31.41 -28.45 -37.80
N LEU A 35 -32.00 -27.66 -36.89
CA LEU A 35 -33.36 -27.15 -37.03
C LEU A 35 -33.50 -26.21 -38.24
N LYS A 36 -32.49 -25.40 -38.56
CA LYS A 36 -32.48 -24.53 -39.77
C LYS A 36 -32.60 -25.31 -41.09
N ARG A 37 -32.24 -26.60 -41.09
CA ARG A 37 -32.32 -27.46 -42.28
C ARG A 37 -33.67 -28.18 -42.38
N SER A 38 -34.48 -28.14 -41.34
CA SER A 38 -35.82 -28.74 -41.32
C SER A 38 -36.83 -27.84 -42.02
N ARG A 39 -37.81 -28.45 -42.71
CA ARG A 39 -38.97 -27.75 -43.29
C ARG A 39 -40.24 -27.87 -42.41
N SER A 40 -40.10 -28.37 -41.19
CA SER A 40 -41.22 -28.53 -40.25
C SER A 40 -41.61 -27.21 -39.59
N ALA A 41 -42.91 -26.98 -39.42
CA ALA A 41 -43.44 -25.85 -38.65
C ALA A 41 -42.96 -25.87 -37.19
N ASP A 42 -42.96 -27.06 -36.56
CA ASP A 42 -42.49 -27.24 -35.18
C ASP A 42 -41.00 -26.88 -35.02
N ALA A 43 -40.20 -27.11 -36.08
CA ALA A 43 -38.79 -26.75 -36.08
C ALA A 43 -38.58 -25.24 -36.19
N ALA A 44 -39.45 -24.53 -36.92
CA ALA A 44 -39.43 -23.08 -37.01
C ALA A 44 -39.83 -22.42 -35.68
N GLU A 45 -40.84 -22.95 -35.01
CA GLU A 45 -41.27 -22.48 -33.68
C GLU A 45 -40.16 -22.71 -32.64
N CYS A 46 -39.52 -23.89 -32.65
CA CYS A 46 -38.41 -24.19 -31.76
C CYS A 46 -37.19 -23.29 -32.00
N LEU A 47 -36.88 -22.93 -33.25
CA LEU A 47 -35.85 -21.94 -33.58
C LEU A 47 -36.18 -20.55 -33.03
N ALA A 48 -37.43 -20.11 -33.14
CA ALA A 48 -37.87 -18.80 -32.62
C ALA A 48 -37.72 -18.74 -31.09
N MET A 49 -38.05 -19.83 -30.38
CA MET A 49 -37.83 -19.92 -28.93
C MET A 49 -36.35 -19.83 -28.55
N ILE A 50 -35.47 -20.53 -29.28
CA ILE A 50 -34.02 -20.47 -29.05
C ILE A 50 -33.48 -19.06 -29.30
N GLU A 51 -33.91 -18.40 -30.39
CA GLU A 51 -33.47 -17.05 -30.72
C GLU A 51 -33.95 -16.00 -29.71
N SER A 52 -35.19 -16.15 -29.23
CA SER A 52 -35.72 -15.35 -28.12
C SER A 52 -34.89 -15.52 -26.85
N PHE A 53 -34.62 -16.76 -26.45
CA PHE A 53 -33.79 -17.06 -25.27
C PHE A 53 -32.36 -16.51 -25.40
N CYS A 54 -31.72 -16.68 -26.56
CA CYS A 54 -30.38 -16.14 -26.80
C CYS A 54 -30.33 -14.61 -26.82
N SER A 55 -31.46 -13.95 -27.03
CA SER A 55 -31.58 -12.48 -27.01
C SER A 55 -31.95 -11.93 -25.63
N CYS A 56 -32.29 -12.80 -24.67
CA CYS A 56 -32.58 -12.38 -23.30
C CYS A 56 -31.33 -11.75 -22.67
N PRO A 57 -31.39 -10.49 -22.23
CA PRO A 57 -30.28 -9.90 -21.50
C PRO A 57 -30.06 -10.67 -20.20
N LEU A 58 -28.80 -10.90 -19.85
CA LEU A 58 -28.47 -11.39 -18.52
C LEU A 58 -29.01 -10.40 -17.49
N PRO A 59 -29.50 -10.87 -16.33
CA PRO A 59 -29.84 -9.99 -15.22
C PRO A 59 -28.61 -9.12 -14.90
N THR A 60 -28.70 -7.84 -15.23
CA THR A 60 -27.76 -6.84 -14.73
C THR A 60 -28.03 -6.75 -13.25
N HIS A 61 -26.99 -6.89 -12.43
CA HIS A 61 -27.15 -6.82 -10.97
C HIS A 61 -27.74 -5.45 -10.62
N PRO A 62 -29.02 -5.36 -10.24
CA PRO A 62 -29.62 -4.08 -9.94
C PRO A 62 -29.05 -3.65 -8.59
N GLU A 63 -28.49 -2.45 -8.53
CA GLU A 63 -27.88 -1.84 -7.34
C GLU A 63 -26.51 -2.37 -6.91
N GLN A 64 -25.51 -2.28 -7.80
CA GLN A 64 -24.14 -2.13 -7.28
C GLN A 64 -24.05 -0.78 -6.56
N HIS A 65 -23.91 -0.81 -5.22
CA HIS A 65 -23.67 0.37 -4.39
C HIS A 65 -22.58 1.27 -5.03
N PRO A 66 -22.73 2.61 -5.01
CA PRO A 66 -21.77 3.53 -5.65
C PRO A 66 -20.31 3.27 -5.22
N ASP A 67 -20.07 2.90 -3.96
CA ASP A 67 -18.72 2.54 -3.48
C ASP A 67 -18.14 1.32 -4.20
N ASN A 68 -18.96 0.29 -4.48
CA ASN A 68 -18.49 -0.90 -5.21
C ASN A 68 -18.11 -0.52 -6.65
N LEU A 69 -18.92 0.33 -7.29
CA LEU A 69 -18.60 0.85 -8.61
C LEU A 69 -17.30 1.66 -8.60
N ALA A 70 -17.10 2.52 -7.59
CA ALA A 70 -15.86 3.29 -7.44
C ALA A 70 -14.64 2.38 -7.20
N VAL A 71 -14.78 1.33 -6.40
CA VAL A 71 -13.74 0.32 -6.18
C VAL A 71 -13.42 -0.42 -7.48
N ASP A 72 -14.42 -0.82 -8.27
CA ASP A 72 -14.20 -1.50 -9.56
C ASP A 72 -13.49 -0.61 -10.57
N GLN A 73 -13.87 0.67 -10.65
CA GLN A 73 -13.19 1.68 -11.47
C GLN A 73 -11.74 1.87 -11.04
N PHE A 74 -11.49 2.01 -9.73
CA PHE A 74 -10.15 2.21 -9.20
C PHE A 74 -9.28 0.97 -9.37
N ALA A 75 -9.83 -0.23 -9.15
CA ALA A 75 -9.16 -1.49 -9.43
C ALA A 75 -8.79 -1.63 -10.92
N THR A 76 -9.62 -1.10 -11.82
CA THR A 76 -9.29 -1.04 -13.24
C THR A 76 -8.08 -0.14 -13.51
N ALA A 77 -8.04 1.06 -12.92
CA ALA A 77 -6.89 1.95 -13.02
C ALA A 77 -5.59 1.32 -12.46
N MET A 78 -5.68 0.65 -11.31
CA MET A 78 -4.57 -0.10 -10.71
C MET A 78 -4.04 -1.18 -11.66
N LYS A 79 -4.93 -1.99 -12.26
CA LYS A 79 -4.56 -3.04 -13.22
C LYS A 79 -3.86 -2.48 -14.46
N THR A 80 -4.36 -1.37 -15.02
CA THR A 80 -3.73 -0.68 -16.15
C THR A 80 -2.32 -0.23 -15.80
N LYS A 81 -2.15 0.44 -14.66
CA LYS A 81 -0.84 0.90 -14.18
C LYS A 81 0.16 -0.25 -13.97
N LEU A 82 -0.31 -1.36 -13.39
CA LEU A 82 0.52 -2.56 -13.24
C LEU A 82 0.88 -3.19 -14.59
N ALA A 83 -0.02 -3.15 -15.58
CA ALA A 83 0.28 -3.63 -16.93
C ALA A 83 1.42 -2.80 -17.58
N GLU A 84 1.36 -1.47 -17.47
CA GLU A 84 2.47 -0.59 -17.89
C GLU A 84 3.77 -0.83 -17.10
N GLY A 85 3.66 -1.20 -15.82
CA GLY A 85 4.81 -1.60 -15.02
C GLY A 85 5.47 -2.88 -15.56
N ARG A 86 4.66 -3.88 -15.95
CA ARG A 86 5.15 -5.14 -16.53
C ARG A 86 5.92 -4.91 -17.83
N THR A 87 5.50 -3.98 -18.68
CA THR A 87 6.24 -3.65 -19.91
C THR A 87 7.61 -3.03 -19.63
N LYS A 88 7.83 -2.53 -18.41
CA LYS A 88 9.11 -1.97 -17.93
C LYS A 88 9.90 -2.96 -17.06
N GLY A 89 9.47 -4.21 -16.95
CA GLY A 89 10.11 -5.23 -16.10
C GLY A 89 9.82 -5.09 -14.60
N LEU A 90 8.79 -4.32 -14.22
CA LEU A 90 8.38 -4.10 -12.83
C LEU A 90 7.29 -5.09 -12.38
N ASP A 91 7.53 -6.39 -12.56
CA ASP A 91 6.58 -7.47 -12.29
C ASP A 91 6.99 -8.38 -11.11
N ASN A 92 8.10 -8.05 -10.44
CA ASN A 92 8.78 -8.90 -9.47
C ASN A 92 8.39 -8.68 -8.00
N TRP A 93 7.40 -7.84 -7.69
CA TRP A 93 7.04 -7.48 -6.32
C TRP A 93 6.63 -8.69 -5.44
N ASN A 94 6.13 -9.76 -6.06
CA ASN A 94 5.68 -10.98 -5.35
C ASN A 94 6.80 -12.02 -5.18
N LYS A 95 8.03 -11.70 -5.53
CA LYS A 95 9.17 -12.62 -5.46
C LYS A 95 9.77 -12.64 -4.06
N PRO A 96 10.37 -13.76 -3.63
CA PRO A 96 10.88 -13.91 -2.25
C PRO A 96 12.10 -13.04 -1.95
N TRP A 97 12.86 -12.60 -2.96
CA TRP A 97 14.00 -11.71 -2.77
C TRP A 97 13.62 -10.23 -2.62
N VAL A 98 12.39 -9.86 -2.96
CA VAL A 98 11.88 -8.51 -2.67
C VAL A 98 11.46 -8.49 -1.22
N LYS A 99 12.04 -7.59 -0.43
CA LYS A 99 11.70 -7.44 0.98
C LYS A 99 10.54 -6.48 1.17
N ASP A 100 9.78 -6.68 2.24
CA ASP A 100 8.64 -5.84 2.58
C ASP A 100 9.08 -4.42 2.91
N GLU A 101 10.24 -4.26 3.56
CA GLU A 101 10.81 -2.96 3.91
C GLU A 101 11.05 -2.11 2.65
N GLN A 102 11.53 -2.72 1.55
CA GLN A 102 11.76 -2.03 0.28
C GLN A 102 10.45 -1.52 -0.35
N LEU A 103 9.37 -2.29 -0.22
CA LEU A 103 8.05 -1.89 -0.72
C LEU A 103 7.44 -0.78 0.16
N ALA A 104 7.66 -0.84 1.47
CA ALA A 104 7.25 0.21 2.41
C ALA A 104 7.99 1.53 2.17
N GLU A 105 9.30 1.49 1.89
CA GLU A 105 10.08 2.67 1.50
C GLU A 105 9.57 3.29 0.20
N LEU A 106 9.25 2.47 -0.81
CA LEU A 106 8.64 2.94 -2.06
C LEU A 106 7.25 3.54 -1.82
N PHE A 107 6.46 2.96 -0.92
CA PHE A 107 5.16 3.51 -0.53
C PHE A 107 5.30 4.93 0.04
N VAL A 108 6.14 5.10 1.08
CA VAL A 108 6.37 6.39 1.74
C VAL A 108 6.92 7.42 0.76
N LYS A 109 7.87 7.02 -0.09
CA LYS A 109 8.44 7.90 -1.12
C LYS A 109 7.41 8.40 -2.13
N ASN A 110 6.34 7.64 -2.39
CA ASN A 110 5.28 8.10 -3.29
C ASN A 110 4.32 9.08 -2.61
N ILE A 111 4.11 9.00 -1.28
CA ILE A 111 3.22 9.93 -0.57
C ILE A 111 3.61 11.40 -0.85
N SER A 112 4.90 11.73 -0.86
CA SER A 112 5.39 13.10 -1.03
C SER A 112 5.45 13.62 -2.49
N LYS A 113 5.17 12.80 -3.51
CA LYS A 113 5.37 13.20 -4.93
C LYS A 113 4.28 14.07 -5.53
N GLY A 114 3.03 13.94 -5.08
CA GLY A 114 1.92 14.82 -5.50
C GLY A 114 1.61 14.88 -7.01
N ASN A 115 1.92 13.85 -7.80
CA ASN A 115 1.72 13.86 -9.25
C ASN A 115 0.39 13.21 -9.72
N PRO A 116 -0.08 13.47 -10.95
CA PRO A 116 -1.24 12.77 -11.52
C PRO A 116 -0.98 11.26 -11.58
N GLY A 117 -1.79 10.48 -10.85
CA GLY A 117 -1.63 9.03 -10.72
C GLY A 117 -1.02 8.56 -9.39
N ASN A 118 -0.58 9.47 -8.52
CA ASN A 118 0.03 9.11 -7.23
C ASN A 118 -0.87 8.23 -6.36
N PHE A 119 -2.18 8.49 -6.34
CA PHE A 119 -3.14 7.67 -5.59
C PHE A 119 -3.16 6.21 -6.05
N VAL A 120 -3.03 5.97 -7.36
CA VAL A 120 -2.97 4.62 -7.92
C VAL A 120 -1.66 3.93 -7.56
N ASP A 121 -0.54 4.68 -7.56
CA ASP A 121 0.76 4.16 -7.13
C ASP A 121 0.75 3.78 -5.65
N ILE A 122 0.28 4.69 -4.77
CA ILE A 122 0.10 4.44 -3.33
C ILE A 122 -0.76 3.20 -3.11
N ALA A 123 -1.90 3.09 -3.79
CA ALA A 123 -2.78 1.94 -3.67
C ALA A 123 -2.14 0.64 -4.17
N ASN A 124 -1.36 0.67 -5.25
CA ASN A 124 -0.64 -0.49 -5.73
C ASN A 124 0.39 -0.97 -4.71
N PHE A 125 1.17 -0.08 -4.11
CA PHE A 125 2.12 -0.46 -3.05
C PHE A 125 1.42 -0.99 -1.79
N ALA A 126 0.32 -0.35 -1.36
CA ALA A 126 -0.51 -0.85 -0.26
C ALA A 126 -1.04 -2.26 -0.56
N MET A 127 -1.55 -2.48 -1.78
CA MET A 127 -2.03 -3.77 -2.21
C MET A 127 -0.91 -4.81 -2.23
N MET A 128 0.29 -4.49 -2.73
CA MET A 128 1.43 -5.41 -2.74
C MET A 128 1.81 -5.85 -1.32
N LEU A 129 1.92 -4.91 -0.38
CA LEU A 129 2.22 -5.20 1.03
C LEU A 129 1.12 -6.07 1.67
N HIS A 130 -0.14 -5.71 1.45
CA HIS A 130 -1.29 -6.48 1.94
C HIS A 130 -1.29 -7.92 1.39
N GLN A 131 -1.07 -8.12 0.08
CA GLN A 131 -1.06 -9.45 -0.52
C GLN A 131 0.12 -10.31 -0.06
N ARG A 132 1.21 -9.69 0.39
CA ARG A 132 2.37 -10.38 0.96
C ARG A 132 2.19 -10.72 2.44
N GLY A 133 1.15 -10.18 3.09
CA GLY A 133 0.95 -10.34 4.53
C GLY A 133 2.02 -9.62 5.35
N ALA A 134 2.55 -8.51 4.82
CA ALA A 134 3.58 -7.72 5.50
C ALA A 134 3.06 -7.17 6.83
N ASP A 135 3.96 -7.01 7.80
CA ASP A 135 3.61 -6.40 9.09
C ASP A 135 3.28 -4.90 8.86
N PRO A 136 2.12 -4.39 9.34
CA PRO A 136 1.79 -2.97 9.27
C PRO A 136 2.87 -2.03 9.83
N LEU A 137 3.72 -2.51 10.76
CA LEU A 137 4.83 -1.73 11.32
C LEU A 137 5.89 -1.34 10.28
N GLU A 138 6.01 -2.06 9.17
CA GLU A 138 6.94 -1.74 8.07
C GLU A 138 6.75 -0.31 7.54
N LEU A 139 5.50 0.16 7.48
CA LEU A 139 5.21 1.54 7.06
C LEU A 139 5.70 2.58 8.06
N THR A 140 5.59 2.29 9.36
CA THR A 140 6.06 3.19 10.42
C THR A 140 7.58 3.24 10.43
N LEU A 141 8.24 2.10 10.23
CA LEU A 141 9.69 2.03 10.12
C LEU A 141 10.20 2.79 8.89
N ALA A 142 9.56 2.62 7.74
CA ALA A 142 9.90 3.34 6.51
C ALA A 142 9.68 4.86 6.65
N ASP A 143 8.58 5.27 7.27
CA ASP A 143 8.26 6.68 7.51
C ASP A 143 9.30 7.33 8.42
N ASN A 144 9.58 6.73 9.58
CA ASN A 144 10.61 7.18 10.49
C ASN A 144 11.98 7.27 9.81
N LYS A 145 12.35 6.26 9.01
CA LYS A 145 13.62 6.26 8.26
C LYS A 145 13.71 7.45 7.31
N SER A 146 12.62 7.80 6.62
CA SER A 146 12.58 8.95 5.72
C SER A 146 12.72 10.30 6.45
N HIS A 147 12.33 10.37 7.72
CA HIS A 147 12.43 11.58 8.56
C HIS A 147 13.73 11.69 9.35
N VAL A 148 14.47 10.58 9.54
CA VAL A 148 15.76 10.56 10.26
C VAL A 148 16.94 10.90 9.33
N GLU A 149 16.82 10.69 8.02
CA GLU A 149 17.90 10.99 7.06
C GLU A 149 18.27 12.47 6.82
N PRO A 150 17.43 13.51 7.03
CA PRO A 150 17.85 14.90 6.79
C PRO A 150 18.82 15.49 7.83
N TYR A 151 18.88 14.94 9.05
CA TYR A 151 19.53 15.60 10.20
C TYR A 151 20.89 15.03 10.60
N PHE A 152 21.39 13.97 9.94
CA PHE A 152 22.77 13.50 10.14
C PHE A 152 23.64 13.91 8.95
N LYS A 153 24.02 15.19 8.88
CA LYS A 153 25.20 15.59 8.10
C LYS A 153 26.41 15.38 9.01
N PRO A 154 27.33 14.45 8.70
CA PRO A 154 28.55 14.34 9.50
C PRO A 154 29.29 15.68 9.44
N PRO A 155 29.89 16.15 10.55
CA PRO A 155 30.74 17.33 10.55
C PRO A 155 31.80 17.19 9.45
N LYS A 156 32.00 18.25 8.66
CA LYS A 156 32.95 18.26 7.54
C LYS A 156 34.42 18.09 7.98
N ASP A 157 34.68 18.09 9.28
CA ASP A 157 36.03 17.99 9.82
C ASP A 157 36.26 16.62 10.48
N GLY A 158 36.76 15.68 9.68
CA GLY A 158 37.82 14.72 10.03
C GLY A 158 37.72 13.78 11.24
N ILE A 159 36.72 13.84 12.11
CA ILE A 159 36.68 12.97 13.30
C ILE A 159 35.97 11.65 12.93
N LYS A 160 36.78 10.60 12.74
CA LYS A 160 36.33 9.21 12.57
C LYS A 160 35.53 8.76 13.80
N LEU A 161 34.21 8.85 13.75
CA LEU A 161 33.31 8.20 14.71
C LEU A 161 33.10 6.74 14.34
N ALA A 162 33.70 5.86 15.14
CA ALA A 162 33.66 4.41 15.06
C ALA A 162 32.23 3.85 15.11
N THR A 163 31.98 2.83 14.29
CA THR A 163 30.88 1.85 14.21
C THR A 163 29.41 2.26 14.51
N PRO A 164 28.41 1.76 13.75
CA PRO A 164 26.98 2.06 13.95
C PRO A 164 26.44 1.82 15.38
N SER A 165 27.05 0.87 16.11
CA SER A 165 26.73 0.53 17.50
C SER A 165 27.03 1.66 18.48
N ALA A 166 28.10 2.43 18.27
CA ALA A 166 28.43 3.57 19.13
C ALA A 166 27.51 4.77 18.87
N LYS A 167 27.07 4.95 17.62
CA LYS A 167 26.16 6.04 17.21
C LYS A 167 24.75 5.87 17.77
N ALA A 168 24.23 4.64 17.83
CA ALA A 168 22.94 4.34 18.47
C ALA A 168 22.98 4.58 19.99
N LYS A 169 24.10 4.22 20.65
CA LYS A 169 24.29 4.46 22.09
C LYS A 169 24.39 5.94 22.44
N ALA A 170 25.04 6.76 21.60
CA ALA A 170 25.10 8.21 21.80
C ALA A 170 23.72 8.86 21.71
N ASN A 171 22.88 8.41 20.76
CA ASN A 171 21.51 8.92 20.62
C ASN A 171 20.62 8.52 21.81
N ASP A 172 20.74 7.27 22.28
CA ASP A 172 20.04 6.78 23.47
C ASP A 172 20.45 7.53 24.76
N ALA A 173 21.74 7.87 24.91
CA ALA A 173 22.21 8.72 26.00
C ALA A 173 21.63 10.15 25.94
N ARG A 174 21.48 10.72 24.73
CA ARG A 174 20.90 12.06 24.49
C ARG A 174 19.44 12.12 24.94
N TYR A 175 18.62 11.13 24.54
CA TYR A 175 17.21 11.05 24.95
C TYR A 175 17.01 10.62 26.41
N ARG A 176 17.94 9.86 26.98
CA ARG A 176 17.94 9.51 28.42
C ARG A 176 18.20 10.75 29.28
N TYR A 177 19.17 11.57 28.90
CA TYR A 177 19.47 12.84 29.56
C TYR A 177 18.28 13.83 29.54
N MET A 178 17.51 13.88 28.45
CA MET A 178 16.29 14.70 28.38
C MET A 178 15.19 14.21 29.32
N ARG A 179 15.00 12.88 29.45
CA ARG A 179 13.94 12.28 30.28
C ARG A 179 14.22 12.30 31.77
N GLU A 180 15.49 12.32 32.16
CA GLU A 180 15.91 12.25 33.56
C GLU A 180 16.04 13.63 34.24
N ARG A 181 15.90 14.74 33.48
CA ARG A 181 16.00 16.08 34.06
C ARG A 181 14.71 16.55 34.73
N ASN A 182 14.90 17.25 35.85
CA ASN A 182 13.83 17.89 36.61
C ASN A 182 13.25 19.08 35.82
N VAL A 183 11.96 18.97 35.44
CA VAL A 183 11.20 19.95 34.64
C VAL A 183 11.13 21.34 35.32
N ASN A 184 11.42 21.43 36.62
CA ASN A 184 11.30 22.68 37.39
C ASN A 184 12.61 23.49 37.53
N ALA A 185 13.63 23.26 36.70
CA ALA A 185 14.93 23.95 36.80
C ALA A 185 15.01 25.31 36.06
N ILE A 186 13.89 26.01 35.89
CA ILE A 186 13.79 27.29 35.16
C ILE A 186 14.77 28.35 35.70
N SER A 187 15.07 28.31 37.01
CA SER A 187 15.95 29.28 37.66
C SER A 187 17.45 29.05 37.46
N LYS A 188 17.86 27.99 36.73
CA LYS A 188 19.28 27.65 36.50
C LYS A 188 19.74 27.79 35.04
N GLY A 189 18.89 28.31 34.14
CA GLY A 189 19.25 28.52 32.73
C GLY A 189 19.32 27.22 31.93
N SER A 190 18.19 26.50 31.82
CA SER A 190 18.08 25.27 31.04
C SER A 190 17.52 25.50 29.63
N VAL A 191 17.94 24.68 28.66
CA VAL A 191 17.33 24.59 27.33
C VAL A 191 15.94 23.95 27.45
N LEU A 192 14.89 24.69 27.08
CA LEU A 192 13.49 24.23 27.11
C LEU A 192 12.90 24.21 25.71
N THR A 193 12.32 23.08 25.30
CA THR A 193 11.49 23.00 24.09
C THR A 193 10.03 23.28 24.45
N GLY A 194 9.63 24.54 24.36
CA GLY A 194 8.26 24.98 24.62
C GLY A 194 8.09 26.50 24.66
N LYS A 195 6.93 27.01 24.22
CA LYS A 195 6.62 28.45 24.16
C LYS A 195 6.66 29.09 25.55
N THR A 196 7.59 30.00 25.74
CA THR A 196 7.50 31.13 26.69
C THR A 196 7.79 32.44 25.92
N PRO A 197 7.35 33.61 26.41
CA PRO A 197 7.15 34.81 25.58
C PRO A 197 8.40 35.38 24.88
N ASP A 198 9.60 35.07 25.37
CA ASP A 198 10.85 35.71 24.94
C ASP A 198 11.86 34.77 24.24
N ASN A 199 11.38 33.74 23.52
CA ASN A 199 12.28 32.77 22.88
C ASN A 199 12.58 33.11 21.40
N VAL A 200 13.87 33.26 21.09
CA VAL A 200 14.44 33.06 19.75
C VAL A 200 14.04 31.67 19.26
N VAL A 201 13.51 31.59 18.04
CA VAL A 201 13.22 30.31 17.38
C VAL A 201 14.55 29.69 16.97
N VAL A 202 15.01 28.77 17.79
CA VAL A 202 16.18 27.91 17.56
C VAL A 202 15.69 26.77 16.67
N ASN A 203 16.23 26.61 15.45
CA ASN A 203 15.93 25.42 14.65
C ASN A 203 16.51 24.16 15.38
N LEU A 204 16.21 22.96 14.91
CA LEU A 204 16.72 21.73 15.54
C LEU A 204 18.28 21.66 15.57
N ASP A 205 18.96 22.26 14.61
CA ASP A 205 20.43 22.31 14.52
C ASP A 205 21.05 23.28 15.56
N ASP A 206 20.43 24.45 15.77
CA ASP A 206 20.88 25.41 16.78
C ASP A 206 20.64 24.85 18.20
N LEU A 207 19.61 24.02 18.36
CA LEU A 207 19.27 23.32 19.60
C LEU A 207 20.30 22.22 19.89
N ASP A 208 20.66 21.46 18.87
CA ASP A 208 21.70 20.43 18.91
C ASP A 208 23.07 21.02 19.25
N GLY A 209 23.42 22.16 18.67
CA GLY A 209 24.67 22.88 18.99
C GLY A 209 24.71 23.33 20.45
N ALA A 210 23.62 23.89 20.97
CA ALA A 210 23.53 24.30 22.37
C ALA A 210 23.66 23.11 23.34
N PHE A 211 23.13 21.94 22.97
CA PHE A 211 23.27 20.72 23.77
C PHE A 211 24.69 20.17 23.78
N ASP A 212 25.38 20.15 22.64
CA ASP A 212 26.74 19.64 22.55
C ASP A 212 27.70 20.50 23.39
N ILE A 213 27.50 21.82 23.42
CA ILE A 213 28.22 22.76 24.29
C ILE A 213 27.96 22.44 25.77
N ALA A 214 26.68 22.34 26.17
CA ALA A 214 26.31 22.09 27.55
C ALA A 214 26.80 20.71 28.08
N LEU A 215 26.81 19.68 27.21
CA LEU A 215 27.35 18.37 27.55
C LEU A 215 28.87 18.42 27.73
N ALA A 216 29.58 19.13 26.84
CA ALA A 216 31.03 19.29 26.94
C ALA A 216 31.45 20.06 28.22
N GLU A 217 30.62 21.00 28.68
CA GLU A 217 30.84 21.71 29.94
C GLU A 217 30.56 20.84 31.17
N ALA A 218 29.50 20.01 31.13
CA ALA A 218 29.15 19.11 32.22
C ALA A 218 30.18 17.97 32.43
N VAL A 219 30.88 17.55 31.36
CA VAL A 219 31.93 16.51 31.44
C VAL A 219 33.27 17.07 31.94
N LYS A 220 33.45 18.40 31.96
CA LYS A 220 34.67 19.07 32.46
C LYS A 220 34.65 19.34 33.97
N GLN A 221 33.52 19.13 34.64
CA GLN A 221 33.38 19.24 36.11
C GLN A 221 33.48 17.87 36.76
#